data_AF-A0A9W9YLP8-F1
#
_entry.id   AF-A0A9W9YLP8-F1
#
_cell.length_a   1.000
_cell.length_b   1.000
_cell.length_c   1.000
_cell.angle_alpha   90.00
_cell.angle_beta   90.00
_cell.angle_gamma   90.00
#
_symmetry.space_group_name_H-M   'P 1'
#
loop_
_entity.id
_entity.type
_entity.pdbx_description
1 polymer ?
#
loop_
_entity_poly.entity_id
_entity_poly.type
_entity_poly.pdbx_seq_one_letter_code
_entity_poly.pdbx_strand_id
1 'polypeptide(L)'
;MISGSFHLKIYSWKEIKPKNNKSVVPAKCSKASTWMHPSGLLYMFGGSCPGGPSSYFWSYSPGTLQWTKLSGTTGSTTCAGKYGKMGIASIKNHPGCRVGASYWIDRDGNLWMFGGSGFDNFSTTVFATTGLLSDFWMYNASSHQVDVDRRFKQG
;
A
#
# COMPACT_ATOMS: atom_id res chain seq x y z
N MET A 1 -11.41 3.29 14.83
CA MET A 1 -10.50 2.13 14.80
C MET A 1 -9.74 2.19 16.11
N ILE A 2 -9.68 1.11 16.89
CA ILE A 2 -8.82 1.07 18.08
C ILE A 2 -7.44 0.72 17.55
N SER A 3 -6.48 1.62 17.69
CA SER A 3 -5.07 1.33 17.38
C SER A 3 -4.38 0.95 18.68
N GLY A 4 -3.42 0.03 18.64
CA GLY A 4 -2.73 -0.45 19.83
C GLY A 4 -1.27 -0.72 19.53
N SER A 5 -0.42 -0.53 20.54
CA SER A 5 0.97 -1.00 20.53
C SER A 5 1.13 -2.07 21.60
N PHE A 6 1.90 -3.12 21.29
CA PHE A 6 2.27 -4.15 22.24
C PHE A 6 3.74 -4.01 22.61
N HIS A 7 4.03 -3.94 23.91
CA HIS A 7 5.40 -3.80 24.39
C HIS A 7 5.96 -5.16 24.78
N LEU A 8 6.87 -5.70 23.96
CA LEU A 8 7.38 -7.07 24.08
C LEU A 8 8.09 -7.37 25.41
N LYS A 9 8.76 -6.38 26.02
CA LYS A 9 9.52 -6.60 27.25
C LYS A 9 8.66 -6.73 28.51
N ILE A 10 7.47 -6.14 28.48
CA ILE A 10 6.57 -6.08 29.66
C ILE A 10 5.23 -6.75 29.37
N TYR A 11 5.10 -7.39 28.20
CA TYR A 11 3.93 -8.13 27.73
C TYR A 11 2.60 -7.37 27.89
N SER A 12 2.62 -6.06 27.68
CA SER A 12 1.44 -5.20 27.89
C SER A 12 0.97 -4.52 26.61
N TRP A 13 -0.34 -4.33 26.55
CA TRP A 13 -1.00 -3.55 25.50
C TRP A 13 -1.21 -2.11 25.97
N LYS A 14 -0.98 -1.18 25.05
CA LYS A 14 -1.36 0.23 25.21
C LYS A 14 -2.26 0.62 24.06
N GLU A 15 -3.46 1.10 24.40
CA GLU A 15 -4.34 1.73 23.42
C GLU A 15 -3.73 3.06 22.95
N ILE A 16 -3.74 3.25 21.63
CA ILE A 16 -3.28 4.46 20.97
C ILE A 16 -4.47 5.08 20.27
N LYS A 17 -4.82 6.30 20.66
CA LYS A 17 -5.85 7.09 20.00
C LYS A 17 -5.18 8.09 19.05
N PRO A 18 -5.49 8.06 17.75
CA PRO A 18 -4.99 9.06 16.80
C PRO A 18 -5.37 10.47 17.26
N LYS A 19 -4.48 11.45 17.04
CA LYS A 19 -4.76 12.84 17.45
C LYS A 19 -5.96 13.47 16.73
N ASN A 20 -6.30 13.01 15.52
CA ASN A 20 -7.34 13.64 14.69
C ASN A 20 -8.63 12.82 14.60
N ASN A 21 -9.76 13.52 14.69
CA ASN A 21 -11.11 12.97 14.77
C ASN A 21 -11.58 12.46 13.40
N LYS A 22 -11.68 11.13 13.26
CA LYS A 22 -12.39 10.32 12.23
C LYS A 22 -12.13 10.51 10.72
N SER A 23 -11.75 11.67 10.20
CA SER A 23 -11.71 11.91 8.73
C SER A 23 -10.36 11.58 8.06
N VAL A 24 -9.27 11.52 8.83
CA VAL A 24 -7.90 11.37 8.30
C VAL A 24 -7.28 10.00 8.59
N VAL A 25 -8.11 9.00 8.94
CA VAL A 25 -7.62 7.64 9.23
C VAL A 25 -8.05 6.68 8.12
N PRO A 26 -7.22 5.66 7.82
CA PRO A 26 -7.59 4.64 6.84
C PRO A 26 -8.92 3.95 7.19
N ALA A 27 -9.63 3.46 6.18
CA ALA A 27 -10.79 2.61 6.39
C ALA A 27 -10.38 1.29 7.08
N LYS A 28 -11.36 0.61 7.68
CA LYS A 28 -11.15 -0.74 8.21
C LYS A 28 -10.95 -1.69 7.02
N CYS A 29 -9.72 -2.06 6.72
CA CYS A 29 -9.39 -2.92 5.58
C CYS A 29 -8.71 -4.20 6.07
N SER A 30 -8.92 -5.30 5.34
CA SER A 30 -8.20 -6.57 5.56
C SER A 30 -7.25 -6.83 4.39
N LYS A 31 -6.22 -7.66 4.62
CA LYS A 31 -5.26 -8.10 3.58
C LYS A 31 -4.52 -6.95 2.88
N ALA A 32 -4.36 -5.81 3.57
CA ALA A 32 -3.50 -4.73 3.12
C ALA A 32 -2.03 -5.14 3.25
N SER A 33 -1.19 -4.67 2.35
CA SER A 33 0.26 -4.81 2.48
C SER A 33 0.78 -3.78 3.48
N THR A 34 1.67 -4.16 4.39
CA THR A 34 2.12 -3.28 5.47
C THR A 34 3.62 -3.34 5.70
N TRP A 35 4.29 -2.19 5.76
CA TRP A 35 5.74 -2.13 5.95
C TRP A 35 6.10 -1.34 7.20
N MET A 36 7.00 -1.86 8.02
CA MET A 36 7.67 -1.10 9.07
C MET A 36 9.01 -0.60 8.54
N HIS A 37 9.05 0.65 8.09
CA HIS A 37 10.24 1.23 7.45
C HIS A 37 11.33 1.53 8.50
N PRO A 38 12.63 1.43 8.15
CA PRO A 38 13.75 1.75 9.06
C PRO A 38 13.69 3.16 9.68
N SER A 39 13.01 4.11 9.05
CA SER A 39 12.75 5.45 9.64
C SER A 39 11.77 5.44 10.82
N GLY A 40 11.14 4.30 11.13
CA GLY A 40 10.10 4.18 12.15
C GLY A 40 8.67 4.49 11.66
N LEU A 41 8.49 4.80 10.37
CA LEU A 41 7.17 4.95 9.76
C LEU A 41 6.56 3.60 9.42
N LEU A 42 5.26 3.45 9.69
CA LEU A 42 4.45 2.35 9.18
C LEU A 42 3.83 2.78 7.85
N TYR A 43 3.92 1.95 6.82
CA TYR A 43 3.21 2.13 5.56
C TYR A 43 2.15 1.06 5.39
N MET A 44 1.04 1.39 4.73
CA MET A 44 -0.06 0.48 4.44
C MET A 44 -0.64 0.75 3.06
N PHE A 45 -0.76 -0.29 2.24
CA PHE A 45 -1.29 -0.21 0.88
C PHE A 45 -2.44 -1.19 0.64
N GLY A 46 -3.49 -0.69 0.01
CA GLY A 46 -4.59 -1.47 -0.54
C GLY A 46 -5.39 -2.24 0.51
N GLY A 47 -5.79 -3.46 0.16
CA GLY A 47 -6.64 -4.30 0.98
C GLY A 47 -8.13 -4.19 0.66
N SER A 48 -8.89 -5.13 1.21
CA SER A 48 -10.34 -5.21 1.07
C SER A 48 -11.00 -4.33 2.11
N CYS A 49 -11.56 -3.21 1.67
CA CYS A 49 -12.23 -2.21 2.49
C CYS A 49 -13.75 -2.24 2.23
N PRO A 50 -14.58 -1.56 3.04
CA PRO A 50 -15.96 -1.26 2.64
C PRO A 50 -15.96 -0.56 1.28
N GLY A 51 -16.76 -1.06 0.33
CA GLY A 51 -16.78 -0.57 -1.05
C GLY A 51 -15.82 -1.30 -2.00
N GLY A 52 -15.08 -2.31 -1.52
CA GLY A 52 -14.26 -3.20 -2.35
C GLY A 52 -12.74 -3.06 -2.12
N PRO A 53 -11.92 -3.64 -3.02
CA PRO A 53 -10.47 -3.47 -2.98
C PRO A 53 -10.10 -2.01 -3.20
N SER A 54 -9.06 -1.54 -2.50
CA SER A 54 -8.54 -0.18 -2.64
C SER A 54 -7.10 -0.17 -3.16
N SER A 55 -6.67 0.98 -3.67
CA SER A 55 -5.27 1.32 -3.92
C SER A 55 -4.77 2.39 -2.94
N TYR A 56 -5.51 2.61 -1.85
CA TYR A 56 -5.15 3.62 -0.87
C TYR A 56 -3.79 3.32 -0.27
N PHE A 57 -2.92 4.31 -0.33
CA PHE A 57 -1.59 4.24 0.25
C PHE A 57 -1.49 5.23 1.41
N TRP A 58 -1.14 4.71 2.57
CA TRP A 58 -1.09 5.46 3.81
C TRP A 58 0.27 5.29 4.48
N SER A 59 0.68 6.32 5.20
CA SER A 59 1.73 6.23 6.21
C SER A 59 1.20 6.60 7.58
N TYR A 60 1.81 6.06 8.62
CA TYR A 60 1.56 6.38 10.00
C TYR A 60 2.87 6.68 10.70
N SER A 61 2.89 7.79 11.44
CA SER A 61 4.00 8.16 12.31
C SER A 61 3.67 7.82 13.75
N PRO A 62 4.32 6.82 14.37
CA PRO A 62 4.14 6.50 15.78
C PRO A 62 4.59 7.63 16.72
N GLY A 63 5.50 8.50 16.28
CA GLY A 63 5.97 9.65 17.08
C GLY A 63 4.91 10.75 17.21
N THR A 64 4.14 11.01 16.14
CA THR A 64 3.11 12.06 16.15
C THR A 64 1.69 11.52 16.30
N LEU A 65 1.51 10.19 16.21
CA LEU A 65 0.22 9.48 16.22
C LEU A 65 -0.71 9.95 15.09
N GLN A 66 -0.13 10.18 13.91
CA GLN A 66 -0.84 10.72 12.75
C GLN A 66 -0.74 9.78 11.56
N TRP A 67 -1.89 9.63 10.87
CA TRP A 67 -1.99 9.01 9.56
C TRP A 67 -1.91 10.09 8.47
N THR A 68 -1.23 9.76 7.38
CA THR A 68 -1.11 10.61 6.19
C THR A 68 -1.48 9.78 4.97
N LYS A 69 -2.47 10.24 4.20
CA LYS A 69 -2.79 9.64 2.90
C LYS A 69 -1.72 10.07 1.91
N LEU A 70 -1.00 9.11 1.35
CA LEU A 70 0.03 9.35 0.35
C LEU A 70 -0.57 9.38 -1.07
N SER A 71 -1.44 8.42 -1.38
CA SER A 71 -2.06 8.31 -2.69
C SER A 71 -3.28 7.36 -2.68
N GLY A 72 -3.82 7.09 -3.87
CA GLY A 72 -4.75 6.00 -4.11
C GLY A 72 -6.22 6.38 -4.21
N THR A 73 -6.97 5.45 -4.80
CA THR A 73 -8.37 5.55 -5.22
C THR A 73 -9.15 4.30 -4.80
N THR A 74 -10.46 4.31 -5.07
CA THR A 74 -11.36 3.17 -4.92
C THR A 74 -12.37 3.15 -6.06
N GLY A 75 -12.94 1.97 -6.35
CA GLY A 75 -13.96 1.77 -7.38
C GLY A 75 -13.35 1.31 -8.71
N SER A 76 -14.04 0.38 -9.39
CA SER A 76 -13.51 -0.38 -10.54
C SER A 76 -12.95 0.50 -11.66
N THR A 77 -13.61 1.60 -12.01
CA THR A 77 -13.18 2.50 -13.10
C THR A 77 -11.93 3.32 -12.81
N THR A 78 -11.57 3.51 -11.53
CA THR A 78 -10.40 4.30 -11.13
C THR A 78 -9.31 3.45 -10.48
N CYS A 79 -9.54 2.14 -10.38
CA CYS A 79 -8.68 1.20 -9.70
C CYS A 79 -7.62 0.55 -10.59
N ALA A 80 -7.63 0.80 -11.91
CA ALA A 80 -6.61 0.31 -12.82
C ALA A 80 -5.21 0.83 -12.41
N GLY A 81 -4.20 -0.04 -12.47
CA GLY A 81 -2.82 0.37 -12.24
C GLY A 81 -2.29 1.21 -13.41
N LYS A 82 -1.47 2.22 -13.12
CA LYS A 82 -0.78 2.99 -14.15
C LYS A 82 0.67 2.54 -14.24
N TYR A 83 0.93 1.76 -15.27
CA TYR A 83 2.23 1.15 -15.51
C TYR A 83 3.03 2.10 -16.39
N GLY A 84 4.11 2.66 -15.84
CA GLY A 84 5.06 3.46 -16.59
C GLY A 84 5.99 2.62 -17.44
N LYS A 85 7.08 3.23 -17.90
CA LYS A 85 8.19 2.49 -18.48
C LYS A 85 8.93 1.76 -17.36
N MET A 86 9.20 0.47 -17.56
CA MET A 86 9.92 -0.37 -16.60
C MET A 86 11.29 0.21 -16.28
N GLY A 87 11.67 0.19 -14.99
CA GLY A 87 12.94 0.74 -14.53
C GLY A 87 12.93 2.28 -14.41
N ILE A 88 11.78 2.92 -14.62
CA ILE A 88 11.62 4.38 -14.56
C ILE A 88 10.57 4.72 -13.53
N ALA A 89 11.06 5.04 -12.33
CA ALA A 89 10.24 5.53 -11.24
C ALA A 89 9.54 6.86 -11.62
N SER A 90 8.28 6.99 -11.24
CA SER A 90 7.49 8.20 -11.46
C SER A 90 6.40 8.35 -10.41
N ILE A 91 6.08 9.59 -10.04
CA ILE A 91 4.92 9.89 -9.21
C ILE A 91 3.58 9.56 -9.90
N LYS A 92 3.59 9.40 -11.23
CA LYS A 92 2.40 9.04 -12.01
C LYS A 92 2.18 7.53 -12.10
N ASN A 93 3.19 6.72 -11.75
CA ASN A 93 3.04 5.28 -11.72
C ASN A 93 2.31 4.90 -10.43
N HIS A 94 1.41 3.93 -10.51
CA HIS A 94 0.82 3.37 -9.31
C HIS A 94 0.27 1.96 -9.53
N PRO A 95 0.39 1.06 -8.54
CA PRO A 95 -0.35 -0.18 -8.52
C PRO A 95 -1.86 0.08 -8.56
N GLY A 96 -2.58 -0.81 -9.23
CA GLY A 96 -4.03 -0.85 -9.15
C GLY A 96 -4.51 -1.37 -7.80
N CYS A 97 -5.81 -1.19 -7.53
CA CYS A 97 -6.42 -1.67 -6.30
C CYS A 97 -6.24 -3.18 -6.18
N ARG A 98 -5.75 -3.65 -5.03
CA ARG A 98 -5.42 -5.06 -4.83
C ARG A 98 -5.43 -5.47 -3.36
N VAL A 99 -5.49 -6.77 -3.15
CA VAL A 99 -5.52 -7.40 -1.83
C VAL A 99 -4.52 -8.55 -1.77
N GLY A 100 -3.95 -8.79 -0.60
CA GLY A 100 -3.12 -9.97 -0.33
C GLY A 100 -1.81 -10.01 -1.12
N ALA A 101 -1.26 -8.86 -1.51
CA ALA A 101 0.04 -8.80 -2.15
C ALA A 101 1.15 -9.07 -1.11
N SER A 102 2.18 -9.82 -1.52
CA SER A 102 3.38 -10.03 -0.71
C SER A 102 4.21 -8.77 -0.67
N TYR A 103 4.93 -8.54 0.43
CA TYR A 103 5.65 -7.30 0.64
C TYR A 103 6.94 -7.47 1.45
N TRP A 104 7.94 -6.64 1.17
CA TRP A 104 9.20 -6.56 1.92
C TRP A 104 9.85 -5.19 1.76
N ILE A 105 10.93 -4.94 2.50
CA ILE A 105 11.77 -3.74 2.38
C ILE A 105 13.16 -4.20 1.97
N ASP A 106 13.80 -3.50 1.03
CA ASP A 106 15.20 -3.77 0.69
C ASP A 106 16.18 -3.04 1.63
N ARG A 107 17.49 -3.17 1.38
CA ARG A 107 18.53 -2.54 2.21
C ARG A 107 18.57 -1.03 2.09
N ASP A 108 18.03 -0.50 1.00
CA ASP A 108 18.01 0.94 0.71
C ASP A 108 16.74 1.61 1.27
N GLY A 109 15.85 0.83 1.91
CA GLY A 109 14.60 1.32 2.47
C GLY A 109 13.47 1.42 1.46
N ASN A 110 13.62 0.89 0.24
CA ASN A 110 12.51 0.88 -0.71
C ASN A 110 11.48 -0.16 -0.31
N LEU A 111 10.20 0.20 -0.49
CA LEU A 111 9.07 -0.67 -0.17
C LEU A 111 8.71 -1.48 -1.41
N TRP A 112 8.84 -2.79 -1.32
CA TRP A 112 8.55 -3.70 -2.41
C TRP A 112 7.22 -4.42 -2.19
N MET A 113 6.51 -4.66 -3.28
CA MET A 113 5.26 -5.41 -3.33
C MET A 113 5.24 -6.33 -4.55
N PHE A 114 4.75 -7.55 -4.37
CA PHE A 114 4.56 -8.53 -5.44
C PHE A 114 3.14 -9.08 -5.48
N GLY A 115 2.55 -9.06 -6.68
CA GLY A 115 1.32 -9.74 -7.01
C GLY A 115 0.11 -9.29 -6.21
N GLY A 116 -0.62 -10.27 -5.67
CA GLY A 116 -1.93 -10.10 -5.04
C GLY A 116 -3.08 -10.34 -6.02
N SER A 117 -4.32 -10.09 -5.57
CA SER A 117 -5.50 -10.12 -6.43
C SER A 117 -6.09 -8.73 -6.58
N GLY A 118 -6.31 -8.28 -7.81
CA GLY A 118 -6.72 -6.90 -8.06
C GLY A 118 -6.76 -6.53 -9.53
N PHE A 119 -6.65 -5.23 -9.78
CA PHE A 119 -6.74 -4.62 -11.09
C PHE A 119 -5.34 -4.28 -11.64
N ASP A 120 -5.08 -4.71 -12.87
CA ASP A 120 -3.90 -4.34 -13.64
C ASP A 120 -4.13 -3.03 -14.44
N ASN A 121 -3.29 -2.74 -15.42
CA ASN A 121 -3.46 -1.57 -16.30
C ASN A 121 -4.52 -1.73 -17.39
N PHE A 122 -5.01 -2.95 -17.65
CA PHE A 122 -6.03 -3.20 -18.66
C PHE A 122 -7.45 -3.15 -18.06
N SER A 123 -7.53 -3.13 -16.74
CA SER A 123 -8.75 -3.09 -15.94
C SER A 123 -9.44 -1.71 -15.91
N THR A 124 -9.64 -1.08 -17.08
CA THR A 124 -10.09 0.33 -17.17
C THR A 124 -11.60 0.52 -17.31
N THR A 125 -12.38 -0.57 -17.36
CA THR A 125 -13.83 -0.53 -17.60
C THR A 125 -14.63 -0.87 -16.34
N VAL A 126 -15.92 -0.50 -16.33
CA VAL A 126 -16.84 -0.85 -15.23
C VAL A 126 -17.03 -2.37 -15.06
N PHE A 127 -16.75 -3.15 -16.11
CA PHE A 127 -16.86 -4.61 -16.13
C PHE A 127 -15.53 -5.32 -15.87
N ALA A 128 -14.46 -4.57 -15.58
CA ALA A 128 -13.18 -5.16 -15.24
C ALA A 128 -13.33 -6.07 -14.02
N THR A 129 -12.79 -7.27 -14.11
CA THR A 129 -12.75 -8.23 -13.01
C THR A 129 -11.36 -8.25 -12.40
N THR A 130 -11.30 -8.49 -11.09
CA THR A 130 -10.02 -8.68 -10.40
C THR A 130 -9.38 -10.00 -10.82
N GLY A 131 -8.09 -9.99 -11.13
CA GLY A 131 -7.30 -11.19 -11.44
C GLY A 131 -6.17 -11.40 -10.43
N LEU A 132 -5.49 -12.55 -10.51
CA LEU A 132 -4.19 -12.74 -9.87
C LEU A 132 -3.14 -11.95 -10.65
N LEU A 133 -2.31 -11.22 -9.93
CA LEU A 133 -1.28 -10.37 -10.49
C LEU A 133 0.10 -10.99 -10.22
N SER A 134 1.04 -10.73 -11.14
CA SER A 134 2.44 -11.18 -11.09
C SER A 134 3.42 -10.02 -11.30
N ASP A 135 2.97 -8.80 -11.09
CA ASP A 135 3.74 -7.56 -11.19
C ASP A 135 4.52 -7.27 -9.90
N PHE A 136 5.70 -6.66 -10.04
CA PHE A 136 6.44 -6.08 -8.93
C PHE A 136 6.29 -4.57 -8.94
N TRP A 137 6.14 -4.01 -7.74
CA TRP A 137 6.13 -2.58 -7.50
C TRP A 137 7.18 -2.23 -6.45
N MET A 138 7.91 -1.16 -6.72
CA MET A 138 8.87 -0.58 -5.79
C MET A 138 8.48 0.86 -5.55
N TYR A 139 8.29 1.22 -4.28
CA TYR A 139 8.10 2.59 -3.85
C TYR A 139 9.34 3.08 -3.12
N ASN A 140 9.94 4.14 -3.65
CA ASN A 140 11.06 4.79 -3.01
C ASN A 140 10.54 5.78 -1.95
N ALA A 141 10.82 5.51 -0.67
CA ALA A 141 10.31 6.31 0.44
C ALA A 141 10.91 7.72 0.51
N SER A 142 12.08 7.95 -0.09
CA SER A 142 12.77 9.24 -0.10
C SER A 142 12.29 10.16 -1.21
N SER A 143 12.08 9.63 -2.42
CA SER A 143 11.62 10.41 -3.58
C SER A 143 10.10 10.38 -3.76
N HIS A 144 9.40 9.49 -3.05
CA HIS A 144 7.97 9.22 -3.17
C HIS A 144 7.53 8.78 -4.58
N GLN A 145 8.45 8.18 -5.35
CA GLN A 145 8.18 7.67 -6.69
C GLN A 145 7.95 6.16 -6.69
N VAL A 146 7.17 5.71 -7.66
CA VAL A 146 6.84 4.29 -7.85
C VAL A 146 7.44 3.80 -9.17
N ASP A 147 8.11 2.66 -9.15
CA ASP A 147 8.54 1.93 -10.34
C ASP A 147 7.76 0.62 -10.49
N VAL A 148 7.51 0.24 -11.73
CA VAL A 148 7.00 -1.09 -12.07
C VAL A 148 8.17 -1.93 -12.54
N ASP A 149 8.35 -3.05 -11.85
CA ASP A 149 9.42 -3.98 -12.16
C ASP A 149 8.80 -5.27 -12.73
N ARG A 150 9.24 -5.69 -13.92
CA ARG A 150 8.92 -7.03 -14.45
C ARG A 150 10.20 -7.83 -14.69
N ARG A 151 11.30 -7.56 -13.96
CA ARG A 151 12.62 -8.18 -14.13
C ARG A 151 12.71 -9.69 -13.91
N PHE A 152 11.59 -10.40 -13.73
CA PHE A 152 11.56 -11.86 -13.81
C PHE A 152 11.10 -12.33 -15.20
N LYS A 153 11.73 -11.82 -16.26
CA LYS A 153 11.98 -12.70 -17.41
C LYS A 153 13.21 -13.51 -17.02
N GLN A 154 13.00 -14.80 -16.86
CA GLN A 154 14.02 -15.83 -16.67
C GLN A 154 15.22 -15.54 -17.57
N GLY A 155 16.42 -15.61 -16.97
CA GLY A 155 17.65 -15.83 -17.73
C GLY A 155 17.63 -17.21 -18.39
#